data_AF-A0A358XRP2-F1
#
_entry.id   AF-A0A358XRP2-F1
#
_cell.length_a   1.000
_cell.length_b   1.000
_cell.length_c   1.000
_cell.angle_alpha   90.00
_cell.angle_beta   90.00
_cell.angle_gamma   90.00
#
_symmetry.space_group_name_H-M   'P 1'
#
loop_
_entity.id
_entity.type
_entity.pdbx_description
1 polymer ?
#
loop_
_entity_poly.entity_id
_entity_poly.type
_entity_poly.pdbx_seq_one_letter_code
_entity_poly.pdbx_strand_id
1 'polypeptide(L)' 'PFDYGARAKVNYLFREHYLVGIEVQKGIANLESKWGDYKSGDAIRNRSLGISVGYRF' A
#
# COMPACT_ATOMS: atom_id res chain seq x y z
N PRO A 1 -1.93 12.18 14.15
CA PRO A 1 -1.90 10.84 13.54
C PRO A 1 -0.69 10.68 12.61
N PHE A 2 0.25 9.81 12.99
CA PHE A 2 1.37 9.44 12.13
C PHE A 2 1.02 8.11 11.47
N ASP A 3 1.01 8.11 10.14
CA ASP A 3 0.85 6.91 9.31
C ASP A 3 2.23 6.49 8.82
N TYR A 4 2.69 5.31 9.23
CA TYR A 4 3.99 4.78 8.83
C TYR A 4 3.77 3.61 7.88
N GLY A 5 4.31 3.71 6.67
CA GLY A 5 4.16 2.67 5.66
C GLY A 5 5.42 2.43 4.84
N ALA A 6 5.57 1.20 4.36
CA ALA A 6 6.56 0.82 3.38
C ALA A 6 5.84 0.38 2.09
N ARG A 7 6.33 0.86 0.95
CA ARG A 7 5.87 0.47 -0.38
C ARG A 7 7.06 0.00 -1.20
N ALA A 8 6.92 -1.16 -1.81
CA ALA A 8 7.87 -1.71 -2.78
C ALA A 8 7.14 -1.92 -4.11
N LYS A 9 7.72 -1.42 -5.20
CA LYS A 9 7.19 -1.59 -6.55
C LYS A 9 8.31 -2.05 -7.48
N VAL A 10 8.05 -3.13 -8.22
CA VAL A 10 8.95 -3.64 -9.26
C VAL A 10 8.20 -3.57 -10.58
N ASN A 11 8.83 -2.99 -11.60
CA ASN A 11 8.29 -2.96 -12.97
C ASN A 11 9.29 -3.60 -13.92
N TYR A 12 8.76 -4.35 -14.88
CA TYR A 12 9.51 -4.94 -15.97
C TYR A 12 9.01 -4.36 -17.29
N LEU A 13 9.93 -3.81 -18.08
CA LEU A 13 9.65 -3.31 -19.42
C LEU A 13 9.89 -4.44 -20.43
N PHE A 14 8.81 -4.90 -21.04
CA PHE A 14 8.78 -5.93 -22.06
C PHE A 14 8.58 -5.30 -23.44
N ARG A 15 9.43 -5.71 -24.40
CA ARG A 15 9.39 -5.24 -25.79
C ARG A 15 9.40 -3.72 -25.94
N GLU A 16 10.01 -2.99 -25.02
CA GLU A 16 10.08 -1.51 -25.01
C GLU A 16 8.73 -0.77 -24.89
N HIS A 17 7.61 -1.47 -24.96
CA HIS A 17 6.26 -0.91 -25.00
C HIS A 17 5.36 -1.37 -23.85
N TYR A 18 5.57 -2.57 -23.29
CA TYR A 18 4.68 -3.15 -22.28
C TYR A 18 5.33 -3.11 -20.90
N LEU A 19 4.63 -2.58 -19.90
CA LEU A 19 5.08 -2.53 -18.52
C LEU A 19 4.27 -3.51 -17.68
N VAL A 20 4.93 -4.48 -17.05
CA VAL A 20 4.32 -5.36 -16.06
C VAL A 20 4.87 -4.99 -14.70
N GLY A 21 3.98 -4.69 -13.74
CA GLY A 21 4.36 -4.23 -12.41
C GLY A 21 3.73 -5.06 -11.31
N ILE A 22 4.49 -5.31 -10.25
CA ILE A 22 4.01 -5.86 -8.99
C ILE A 22 4.30 -4.83 -7.90
N GLU A 23 3.33 -4.63 -7.02
CA GLU A 23 3.39 -3.69 -5.93
C GLU A 23 2.97 -4.33 -4.61
N VAL A 24 3.76 -4.11 -3.57
CA VAL A 24 3.42 -4.51 -2.19
C VAL A 24 3.44 -3.25 -1.34
N GLN A 25 2.35 -3.02 -0.61
CA GLN A 25 2.29 -1.96 0.39
C GLN A 25 2.00 -2.56 1.77
N LYS A 26 2.64 -2.00 2.79
CA LYS A 26 2.38 -2.29 4.18
C LYS A 26 2.31 -0.98 4.94
N GLY A 27 1.14 -0.64 5.46
CA GLY A 27 0.90 0.54 6.29
C GLY A 27 0.59 0.14 7.72
N ILE A 28 1.02 0.96 8.68
CA ILE A 28 0.60 0.94 10.08
C ILE A 28 0.00 2.32 10.33
N ALA A 29 -1.32 2.37 10.32
CA ALA A 29 -2.06 3.56 10.63
C ALA A 29 -2.44 3.51 12.11
N ASN A 30 -1.87 4.41 12.91
CA ASN A 30 -2.25 4.55 14.31
C ASN A 30 -3.53 5.40 14.39
N LEU A 31 -4.67 4.79 14.06
CA LEU A 31 -5.97 5.40 14.27
C LEU A 31 -6.40 5.15 15.72
N GLU A 32 -6.28 6.16 16.57
CA GLU A 32 -7.07 6.18 17.81
C GLU A 32 -8.54 6.26 17.43
N SER A 33 -9.24 5.13 17.47
CA SER A 33 -10.68 5.08 17.28
C SER A 33 -11.37 5.72 18.49
N LYS A 34 -11.83 6.97 18.36
CA LYS A 34 -12.60 7.67 19.39
C LYS A 34 -14.10 7.52 19.11
N TRP A 35 -14.66 6.35 19.39
CA TRP A 35 -16.11 6.14 19.45
C TRP A 35 -16.54 6.01 20.93
N GLY A 36 -17.04 7.11 21.51
CA GLY A 36 -17.43 7.16 22.93
C GLY A 36 -16.25 6.98 23.91
N ASP A 37 -16.49 6.37 25.07
CA ASP A 37 -15.47 6.04 26.10
C ASP A 37 -14.55 4.85 25.72
N TYR A 38 -14.76 4.24 24.55
CA TYR A 38 -14.03 3.04 24.15
C TYR A 38 -12.75 3.41 23.40
N LYS A 39 -11.64 3.56 24.14
CA LYS A 39 -10.30 3.73 23.55
C LYS A 39 -9.79 2.38 23.03
N SER A 40 -10.16 2.01 21.82
CA SER A 40 -9.49 0.92 21.11
C SER A 40 -8.13 1.41 20.64
N GLY A 41 -7.09 1.17 21.44
CA GLY A 41 -5.69 1.45 21.12
C GLY A 41 -5.10 0.50 20.08
N ASP A 42 -5.90 0.03 19.13
CA ASP A 42 -5.48 -0.92 18.11
C ASP A 42 -4.90 -0.20 16.89
N ALA A 43 -3.63 -0.49 16.60
CA ALA A 43 -2.99 -0.02 15.38
C ALA A 43 -3.56 -0.77 14.17
N ILE A 44 -4.18 -0.03 13.24
CA ILE A 44 -4.71 -0.60 12.00
C ILE A 44 -3.54 -0.92 11.08
N ARG A 45 -3.27 -2.22 10.89
CA ARG A 45 -2.25 -2.72 9.97
C ARG A 45 -2.87 -2.99 8.61
N ASN A 46 -2.46 -2.24 7.60
CA ASN A 46 -2.86 -2.44 6.21
C ASN A 46 -1.77 -3.21 5.45
N ARG A 47 -2.13 -4.24 4.70
CA ARG A 47 -1.23 -4.92 3.75
C ARG A 47 -1.96 -5.10 2.44
N SER A 48 -1.38 -4.59 1.36
CA SER A 48 -1.93 -4.73 0.01
C SER A 48 -0.90 -5.30 -0.97
N LEU A 49 -1.41 -6.01 -1.97
CA LEU A 49 -0.67 -6.53 -3.12
C LEU A 49 -1.40 -6.08 -4.38
N GLY A 50 -0.68 -5.50 -5.33
CA GLY A 50 -1.20 -5.03 -6.61
C GLY A 50 -0.42 -5.61 -7.78
N ILE A 51 -1.13 -5.90 -8.86
CA ILE A 51 -0.56 -6.26 -10.17
C ILE A 51 -1.04 -5.21 -11.15
N SER A 52 -0.14 -4.67 -11.98
CA SER A 52 -0.45 -3.65 -12.97
C SER A 52 0.12 -4.00 -14.33
N VAL A 53 -0.61 -3.66 -15.39
CA VAL A 53 -0.15 -3.71 -16.78
C VAL A 53 -0.25 -2.31 -17.36
N GLY A 54 0.78 -1.86 -18.06
CA GLY A 54 0.85 -0.53 -18.68
C GLY A 54 1.43 -0.59 -20.08
N TYR A 55 1.22 0.49 -20.84
CA TYR A 55 1.76 0.67 -22.17
C TYR A 55 2.55 1.99 -22.23
N ARG A 56 3.74 1.96 -22.84
CA ARG A 56 4.60 3.12 -23.07
C ARG A 56 4.56 3.47 -24.56
N PHE A 57 4.10 4.69 -24.87
CA PHE A 57 4.12 5.29 -26.19
C PHE A 57 5.46 5.96 -26.48
#